data_AF-U2TF72-F1
#
_entry.id   AF-U2TF72-F1
#
_cell.length_a   1.000
_cell.length_b   1.000
_cell.length_c   1.000
_cell.angle_alpha   90.00
_cell.angle_beta   90.00
_cell.angle_gamma   90.00
#
_symmetry.space_group_name_H-M   'P 1'
#
loop_
_entity.id
_entity.type
_entity.pdbx_description
1 polymer ?
#
loop_
_entity_poly.entity_id
_entity_poly.type
_entity_poly.pdbx_seq_one_letter_code
_entity_poly.pdbx_strand_id
1 'polypeptide(L)'
;MIATTAASTTTRDDFDALVGSHRVVPVVRELFADGETPVGIYRKLAAGRPGTFLLESAEQGGIWSRFSFVGAASFGVLTQQGDDVRWLDYGVSAERALGGETALRPLAALAALH
;
A
#
# COMPACT_ATOMS: atom_id res chain seq x y z
N MET A 1 14.26 -3.72 -31.45
CA MET A 1 15.15 -3.60 -30.27
C MET A 1 14.26 -3.51 -29.05
N ILE A 2 14.25 -4.52 -28.20
CA ILE A 2 13.55 -4.46 -26.91
C ILE A 2 14.56 -3.83 -25.95
N ALA A 3 14.30 -2.60 -25.51
CA ALA A 3 15.12 -1.96 -24.49
C ALA A 3 14.84 -2.69 -23.17
N THR A 4 15.84 -3.44 -22.68
CA THR A 4 15.82 -3.97 -21.32
C THR A 4 15.97 -2.78 -20.37
N THR A 5 14.87 -2.25 -19.85
CA THR A 5 14.93 -1.24 -18.79
C THR A 5 15.52 -1.93 -17.56
N ALA A 6 16.73 -1.55 -17.18
CA ALA A 6 17.35 -2.05 -15.97
C ALA A 6 16.45 -1.72 -14.77
N ALA A 7 16.34 -2.65 -13.82
CA ALA A 7 15.71 -2.46 -12.53
C ALA A 7 16.23 -1.16 -11.89
N SER A 8 15.43 -0.08 -11.96
CA SER A 8 15.79 1.20 -11.39
C SER A 8 14.92 1.47 -10.17
N THR A 9 15.54 2.02 -9.14
CA THR A 9 14.84 2.53 -7.97
C THR A 9 14.56 4.00 -8.20
N THR A 10 13.41 4.51 -7.77
CA THR A 10 13.17 5.96 -7.71
C THR A 10 14.37 6.64 -7.06
N THR A 11 14.95 7.62 -7.76
CA THR A 11 16.12 8.33 -7.26
C THR A 11 15.74 9.32 -6.17
N ARG A 12 16.73 9.81 -5.42
CA ARG A 12 16.52 10.87 -4.42
C ARG A 12 15.97 12.13 -5.07
N ASP A 13 16.56 12.52 -6.20
CA ASP A 13 16.21 13.74 -6.93
C ASP A 13 14.78 13.67 -7.48
N ASP A 14 14.37 12.54 -8.06
CA ASP A 14 12.99 12.32 -8.52
C ASP A 14 11.98 12.40 -7.37
N PHE A 15 12.34 11.84 -6.22
CA PHE A 15 11.50 11.94 -5.03
C PHE A 15 11.40 13.40 -4.57
N ASP A 16 12.53 14.12 -4.44
CA ASP A 16 12.58 15.53 -3.99
C ASP A 16 11.72 16.45 -4.86
N ALA A 17 11.73 16.22 -6.19
CA ALA A 17 10.92 16.98 -7.12
C ALA A 17 9.40 16.87 -6.87
N LEU A 18 8.94 15.79 -6.21
CA LEU A 18 7.52 15.53 -5.94
C LEU A 18 7.06 15.95 -4.53
N VAL A 19 7.97 16.05 -3.55
CA VAL A 19 7.65 16.31 -2.13
C VAL A 19 6.88 17.62 -1.94
N GLY A 20 7.21 18.66 -2.69
CA GLY A 20 6.58 19.98 -2.51
C GLY A 20 5.10 20.06 -2.96
N SER A 21 4.65 19.11 -3.78
CA SER A 21 3.32 19.13 -4.42
C SER A 21 2.46 17.91 -4.10
N HIS A 22 3.05 16.85 -3.53
CA HIS A 22 2.36 15.59 -3.26
C HIS A 22 2.51 15.20 -1.79
N ARG A 23 1.38 14.86 -1.16
CA ARG A 23 1.37 14.36 0.22
C ARG A 23 1.79 12.88 0.33
N VAL A 24 1.68 12.14 -0.77
CA VAL A 24 2.14 10.75 -0.90
C VAL A 24 3.04 10.65 -2.13
N VAL A 25 4.30 10.26 -1.93
CA VAL A 25 5.29 10.07 -2.99
C VAL A 25 5.74 8.61 -2.99
N PRO A 26 5.45 7.82 -4.05
CA PRO A 26 5.85 6.41 -4.10
C PRO A 26 7.35 6.29 -4.42
N VAL A 27 8.06 5.45 -3.66
CA VAL A 27 9.41 4.99 -3.98
C VAL A 27 9.31 3.58 -4.53
N VAL A 28 9.60 3.42 -5.81
CA VAL A 28 9.34 2.19 -6.57
C VAL A 28 10.65 1.57 -7.02
N ARG A 29 10.68 0.24 -7.07
CA ARG A 29 11.72 -0.56 -7.74
C ARG A 29 11.05 -1.66 -8.54
N GLU A 30 11.44 -1.79 -9.80
CA GLU A 30 11.05 -2.92 -10.63
C GLU A 30 12.06 -4.07 -10.47
N LEU A 31 11.57 -5.30 -10.36
CA LEU A 31 12.38 -6.51 -10.19
C LEU A 31 11.92 -7.56 -11.19
N PHE A 32 12.87 -8.34 -11.71
CA PHE A 32 12.55 -9.52 -12.50
C PHE A 32 12.11 -10.66 -11.57
N ALA A 33 10.95 -11.25 -11.85
CA ALA A 33 10.28 -12.22 -10.98
C ALA A 33 9.51 -13.28 -11.78
N ASP A 34 10.11 -13.82 -12.85
CA ASP A 34 9.50 -14.82 -13.73
C ASP A 34 9.17 -16.16 -13.05
N GLY A 35 9.96 -16.54 -12.03
CA GLY A 35 9.74 -17.72 -11.21
C GLY A 35 8.71 -17.53 -10.09
N GLU A 36 8.06 -16.37 -10.02
CA GLU A 36 7.11 -16.04 -8.96
C GLU A 36 5.66 -16.07 -9.47
N THR A 37 4.76 -16.45 -8.58
CA THR A 37 3.31 -16.22 -8.74
C THR A 37 2.86 -15.18 -7.72
N PRO A 38 1.74 -14.46 -7.94
CA PRO A 38 1.23 -13.51 -6.96
C PRO A 38 1.03 -14.12 -5.56
N VAL A 39 0.49 -15.34 -5.47
CA VAL A 39 0.36 -16.07 -4.20
C VAL A 39 1.70 -16.46 -3.59
N GLY A 40 2.71 -16.78 -4.41
CA GLY A 40 4.09 -17.04 -3.97
C GLY A 40 4.72 -15.80 -3.34
N ILE A 41 4.61 -14.66 -4.01
CA ILE A 41 5.08 -13.36 -3.50
C ILE A 41 4.35 -13.00 -2.21
N TYR A 42 3.01 -13.13 -2.18
CA TYR A 42 2.23 -12.87 -0.98
C TYR A 42 2.72 -13.71 0.20
N ARG A 43 2.92 -15.02 0.02
CA ARG A 43 3.43 -15.90 1.10
C ARG A 43 4.80 -15.46 1.60
N LYS A 44 5.71 -15.08 0.70
CA LYS A 44 7.07 -14.62 1.03
C LYS A 44 7.06 -13.28 1.79
N LEU A 45 6.22 -12.34 1.37
CA LEU A 45 6.21 -10.99 1.93
C LEU A 45 5.27 -10.84 3.13
N ALA A 46 4.11 -11.48 3.14
CA ALA A 46 3.13 -11.30 4.20
C ALA A 46 3.54 -12.01 5.50
N ALA A 47 4.06 -13.23 5.38
CA ALA A 47 4.50 -14.07 6.52
C ALA A 47 3.44 -14.20 7.65
N GLY A 48 2.14 -14.17 7.29
CA GLY A 48 1.04 -14.29 8.25
C GLY A 48 0.83 -13.08 9.16
N ARG A 49 1.49 -11.95 8.88
CA ARG A 49 1.35 -10.71 9.67
C ARG A 49 -0.01 -10.04 9.44
N PRO A 50 -0.54 -9.28 10.41
CA PRO A 50 -1.70 -8.43 10.16
C PRO A 50 -1.36 -7.31 9.17
N GLY A 51 -2.37 -6.71 8.55
CA GLY A 51 -2.19 -5.61 7.60
C GLY A 51 -1.66 -6.04 6.22
N THR A 52 -1.80 -7.32 5.88
CA THR A 52 -1.37 -7.88 4.59
C THR A 52 -2.55 -8.31 3.74
N PHE A 53 -2.45 -8.19 2.42
CA PHE A 53 -3.50 -8.64 1.50
C PHE A 53 -2.94 -9.12 0.17
N LEU A 54 -3.73 -9.93 -0.54
CA LEU A 54 -3.55 -10.30 -1.94
C LEU A 54 -4.86 -10.00 -2.66
N LEU A 55 -4.80 -9.15 -3.69
CA LEU A 55 -5.91 -8.87 -4.59
C LEU A 55 -5.56 -9.37 -5.99
N GLU A 56 -6.39 -10.26 -6.52
CA GLU A 56 -6.27 -10.78 -7.88
C GLU A 56 -7.61 -10.58 -8.59
N SER A 57 -7.58 -10.13 -9.83
CA SER A 57 -8.79 -10.01 -10.65
C SER A 57 -8.86 -11.16 -11.65
N ALA A 58 -9.98 -11.89 -11.61
CA ALA A 58 -10.35 -12.86 -12.61
C ALA A 58 -11.50 -12.29 -13.45
N GLU A 59 -11.30 -12.12 -14.76
CA GLU A 59 -12.39 -11.79 -15.67
C GLU A 59 -13.18 -13.05 -16.02
N GLN A 60 -14.50 -12.88 -16.23
CA GLN A 60 -15.35 -13.94 -16.77
C GLN A 60 -14.84 -14.34 -18.16
N GLY A 61 -14.31 -15.57 -18.27
CA GLY A 61 -13.72 -16.08 -19.52
C GLY A 61 -12.34 -16.73 -19.35
N GLY A 62 -11.76 -16.73 -18.14
CA GLY A 62 -10.49 -17.41 -17.87
C GLY A 62 -9.25 -16.59 -18.26
N ILE A 63 -9.44 -15.32 -18.62
CA ILE A 63 -8.35 -14.37 -18.79
C ILE A 63 -8.07 -13.76 -17.41
N TRP A 64 -6.92 -14.12 -16.83
CA TRP A 64 -6.43 -13.40 -15.65
C TRP A 64 -6.06 -11.98 -16.04
N SER A 65 -6.40 -11.03 -15.18
CA SER A 65 -5.99 -9.64 -15.38
C SER A 65 -4.46 -9.53 -15.39
N ARG A 66 -3.94 -8.46 -16.00
CA ARG A 66 -2.49 -8.23 -16.11
C ARG A 66 -1.79 -8.03 -14.76
N PHE A 67 -2.52 -7.68 -13.70
CA PHE A 67 -1.93 -7.26 -12.43
C PHE A 67 -2.57 -7.96 -11.23
N SER A 68 -1.73 -8.33 -10.26
CA SER A 68 -2.14 -8.68 -8.90
C SER A 68 -1.48 -7.70 -7.93
N PHE A 69 -2.15 -7.37 -6.83
CA PHE A 69 -1.63 -6.45 -5.82
C PHE A 69 -1.35 -7.18 -4.50
N VAL A 70 -0.15 -7.01 -3.98
CA VAL A 70 0.27 -7.55 -2.68
C VAL A 70 0.53 -6.40 -1.71
N GLY A 71 -0.26 -6.32 -0.65
CA GLY A 71 0.03 -5.50 0.51
C GLY A 71 0.88 -6.29 1.50
N ALA A 72 2.13 -5.87 1.72
CA ALA A 72 3.09 -6.64 2.52
C ALA A 72 3.14 -6.27 4.01
N ALA A 73 2.80 -5.02 4.36
CA ALA A 73 2.75 -4.51 5.72
C ALA A 73 2.09 -3.13 5.74
N SER A 74 0.76 -3.05 5.86
CA SER A 74 0.12 -1.75 6.10
C SER A 74 0.57 -1.20 7.46
N PHE A 75 0.72 0.12 7.55
CA PHE A 75 1.12 0.77 8.81
C PHE A 75 0.01 0.77 9.89
N GLY A 76 -1.22 0.51 9.48
CA GLY A 76 -2.36 0.33 10.35
C GLY A 76 -3.64 0.16 9.53
N VAL A 77 -4.78 0.19 10.21
CA VAL A 77 -6.12 0.09 9.62
C VAL A 77 -7.03 1.11 10.27
N LEU A 78 -7.62 1.98 9.46
CA LEU A 78 -8.76 2.79 9.86
C LEU A 78 -10.03 1.94 9.80
N THR A 79 -10.75 1.85 10.91
CA THR A 79 -12.00 1.11 11.03
C THR A 79 -12.99 1.86 11.92
N GLN A 80 -14.17 1.30 12.12
CA GLN A 80 -15.23 1.89 12.93
C GLN A 80 -15.80 0.85 13.89
N GLN A 81 -16.11 1.28 15.11
CA GLN A 81 -16.83 0.49 16.10
C GLN A 81 -17.98 1.31 16.66
N GLY A 82 -19.22 0.93 16.38
CA GLY A 82 -20.37 1.81 16.63
C GLY A 82 -20.26 3.06 15.77
N ASP A 83 -20.34 4.25 16.37
CA ASP A 83 -20.14 5.53 15.67
C ASP A 83 -18.70 6.06 15.80
N ASP A 84 -17.84 5.35 16.54
CA ASP A 84 -16.49 5.78 16.83
C ASP A 84 -15.49 5.29 15.79
N VAL A 85 -14.62 6.21 15.37
CA VAL A 85 -13.43 5.87 14.57
C VAL A 85 -12.43 5.12 15.44
N ARG A 86 -11.85 4.06 14.87
CA ARG A 86 -10.81 3.26 15.49
C ARG A 86 -9.62 3.14 14.55
N TRP A 87 -8.43 3.31 15.09
CA TRP A 87 -7.19 3.02 14.40
C TRP A 87 -6.56 1.77 15.00
N LEU A 88 -6.33 0.75 14.17
CA LEU A 88 -5.52 -0.40 14.55
C LEU A 88 -4.09 -0.12 14.14
N ASP A 89 -3.20 0.01 15.13
CA ASP A 89 -1.78 0.32 14.92
C ASP A 89 -0.98 -0.94 14.57
N TYR A 90 -0.33 -0.93 13.39
CA TYR A 90 0.60 -1.98 12.95
C TYR A 90 2.02 -1.43 12.68
N GLY A 91 2.33 -0.23 13.16
CA GLY A 91 3.63 0.42 13.01
C GLY A 91 3.58 1.96 12.97
N VAL A 92 2.39 2.55 12.86
CA VAL A 92 2.17 4.00 12.95
C VAL A 92 1.05 4.26 13.94
N SER A 93 1.32 5.08 14.96
CA SER A 93 0.34 5.43 15.99
C SER A 93 -0.84 6.22 15.42
N ALA A 94 -1.98 6.16 16.11
CA ALA A 94 -3.18 6.93 15.74
C ALA A 94 -2.89 8.44 15.69
N GLU A 95 -2.12 8.97 16.63
CA GLU A 95 -1.70 10.37 16.66
C GLU A 95 -0.93 10.77 15.40
N ARG A 96 -0.03 9.91 14.93
CA ARG A 96 0.74 10.16 13.71
C ARG A 96 -0.09 9.97 12.44
N ALA A 97 -1.03 9.02 12.43
CA ALA A 97 -1.86 8.72 11.26
C ALA A 97 -3.00 9.73 11.07
N LEU A 98 -3.70 10.11 12.14
CA LEU A 98 -4.93 10.89 12.08
C LEU A 98 -4.77 12.32 12.62
N GLY A 99 -3.59 12.68 13.11
CA GLY A 99 -3.38 13.89 13.89
C GLY A 99 -3.90 13.72 15.33
N GLY A 100 -3.44 14.56 16.25
CA GLY A 100 -3.81 14.50 17.67
C GLY A 100 -5.28 14.82 18.00
N GLU A 101 -6.17 14.90 17.00
CA GLU A 101 -7.58 15.18 17.20
C GLU A 101 -8.33 13.97 17.78
N THR A 102 -9.02 14.18 18.89
CA THR A 102 -9.90 13.20 19.51
C THR A 102 -11.32 13.28 18.92
N ALA A 103 -11.93 12.12 18.67
CA ALA A 103 -13.32 11.96 18.23
C ALA A 103 -13.64 12.47 16.80
N LEU A 104 -12.77 12.19 15.84
CA LEU A 104 -13.09 12.37 14.42
C LEU A 104 -14.30 11.51 14.02
N ARG A 105 -15.24 12.08 13.26
CA ARG A 105 -16.27 11.30 12.57
C ARG A 105 -15.63 10.47 11.44
N PRO A 106 -16.20 9.33 11.01
CA PRO A 106 -15.58 8.44 10.02
C PRO A 106 -15.09 9.13 8.75
N LEU A 107 -15.88 10.02 8.16
CA LEU A 107 -15.47 10.75 6.96
C LEU A 107 -14.39 11.81 7.22
N ALA A 108 -14.37 12.42 8.40
CA ALA A 108 -13.33 13.38 8.78
C ALA A 108 -11.99 12.68 9.01
N ALA A 109 -12.00 11.46 9.57
CA ALA A 109 -10.80 10.65 9.75
C ALA A 109 -10.14 10.26 8.42
N LEU A 110 -10.93 10.05 7.35
CA LEU A 110 -10.36 9.83 6.02
C LEU A 110 -9.55 11.04 5.57
N ALA A 111 -10.12 12.25 5.66
CA ALA A 111 -9.47 13.48 5.22
C ALA A 111 -8.14 13.79 5.96
N ALA A 112 -7.94 13.25 7.16
CA ALA A 112 -6.70 13.40 7.91
C ALA A 112 -5.55 12.51 7.38
N LEU A 113 -5.86 11.43 6.65
CA LEU A 113 -4.86 10.47 6.14
C LEU A 113 -4.19 10.90 4.83
N HIS A 114 -4.72 11.93 4.17
CA HIS A 114 -4.18 12.46 2.91
C HIS A 114 -4.08 13.96 2.98
#